data_AF-A0A7H9DTS8-F1
#
_entry.id   AF-A0A7H9DTS8-F1
#
_cell.length_a   1.000
_cell.length_b   1.000
_cell.length_c   1.000
_cell.angle_alpha   90.00
_cell.angle_beta   90.00
_cell.angle_gamma   90.00
#
_symmetry.space_group_name_H-M   'P 1'
#
loop_
_entity.id
_entity.type
_entity.pdbx_description
1 polymer ?
#
loop_
_entity_poly.entity_id
_entity_poly.type
_entity_poly.pdbx_seq_one_letter_code
_entity_poly.pdbx_strand_id
1 'polypeptide(L)'
;MNETVTVDEAISKGHRMITYPVLAITIGIFGITFYLGSQKFIPTWGFPVGFIFAMVVSWLWWSFMITKWRIWAFENVRNIHELKKRAIQEKLICSDNSIFGKTEIRTTKDVEKLNTLSNKFNQEDVFQDDLTISNETIIYYAKGKNFVEMAIMCISFGFGVYLLLIDHSYTVGSIFSIAGAFCAYKNYKEATNKEPQIIINDKGIKTISTDFYNWDDIYNEEAISKSSGKHTSYYLSYYHPDGAERLLIDDYNTDIRSLNKLLILYRGRSKKTISNR
;
A
#
# COMPACT_ATOMS: atom_id res chain seq x y z
N MET A 1 -27.47 10.06 12.66
CA MET A 1 -26.49 9.39 11.77
C MET A 1 -25.60 8.58 12.69
N ASN A 2 -25.64 7.24 12.60
CA ASN A 2 -24.90 6.40 13.54
C ASN A 2 -23.52 6.11 12.94
N GLU A 3 -22.51 6.86 13.39
CA GLU A 3 -21.10 6.65 13.07
C GLU A 3 -20.64 5.31 13.69
N THR A 4 -20.84 4.23 12.94
CA THR A 4 -20.70 2.85 13.44
C THR A 4 -19.57 2.10 12.75
N VAL A 5 -18.98 2.67 11.71
CA VAL A 5 -18.06 1.97 10.81
C VAL A 5 -16.64 2.48 11.01
N THR A 6 -15.70 1.56 11.16
CA THR A 6 -14.26 1.86 11.27
C THR A 6 -13.67 2.22 9.91
N VAL A 7 -12.53 2.91 9.91
CA VAL A 7 -11.81 3.25 8.66
C VAL A 7 -11.44 1.98 7.87
N ASP A 8 -10.97 0.92 8.55
CA ASP A 8 -10.65 -0.36 7.93
C ASP A 8 -11.83 -1.00 7.21
N GLU A 9 -12.99 -1.02 7.86
CA GLU A 9 -14.21 -1.58 7.30
C GLU A 9 -14.69 -0.76 6.09
N ALA A 10 -14.58 0.56 6.15
CA ALA A 10 -14.95 1.43 5.04
C ALA A 10 -14.07 1.24 3.80
N ILE A 11 -12.75 1.07 4.00
CA ILE A 11 -11.80 0.80 2.91
C ILE A 11 -12.03 -0.59 2.32
N SER A 12 -12.21 -1.61 3.16
CA SER A 12 -12.54 -2.98 2.73
C SER A 12 -13.83 -3.01 1.91
N LYS A 13 -14.86 -2.27 2.34
CA LYS A 13 -16.10 -2.11 1.56
C LYS A 13 -15.85 -1.44 0.21
N GLY A 14 -14.92 -0.48 0.15
CA GLY A 14 -14.48 0.16 -1.09
C GLY A 14 -13.94 -0.84 -2.10
N HIS A 15 -13.01 -1.69 -1.69
CA HIS A 15 -12.50 -2.76 -2.56
C HIS A 15 -13.59 -3.72 -3.02
N ARG A 16 -14.53 -4.07 -2.15
CA ARG A 16 -15.66 -4.94 -2.49
C ARG A 16 -16.66 -4.32 -3.45
N MET A 17 -16.89 -3.01 -3.38
CA MET A 17 -17.81 -2.28 -4.26
C MET A 17 -17.18 -1.92 -5.61
N ILE A 18 -15.85 -1.75 -5.63
CA ILE A 18 -15.15 -1.13 -6.75
C ILE A 18 -14.16 -2.13 -7.36
N THR A 19 -13.11 -2.50 -6.63
CA THR A 19 -12.00 -3.31 -7.16
C THR A 19 -12.45 -4.71 -7.62
N TYR A 20 -13.20 -5.45 -6.79
CA TYR A 20 -13.61 -6.81 -7.15
C TYR A 20 -14.59 -6.87 -8.32
N PRO A 21 -15.64 -6.01 -8.39
CA PRO A 21 -16.50 -5.96 -9.56
C PRO A 21 -15.76 -5.55 -10.84
N VAL A 22 -14.86 -4.56 -10.78
CA VAL A 22 -14.03 -4.15 -11.94
C VAL A 22 -13.21 -5.34 -12.46
N LEU A 23 -12.58 -6.09 -11.56
CA LEU A 23 -11.81 -7.28 -11.90
C LEU A 23 -12.71 -8.38 -12.49
N ALA A 24 -13.89 -8.61 -11.90
CA ALA A 24 -14.85 -9.59 -12.40
C ALA A 24 -15.40 -9.23 -13.79
N ILE A 25 -15.70 -7.96 -14.05
CA ILE A 25 -16.14 -7.46 -15.36
C ILE A 25 -15.02 -7.65 -16.39
N THR A 26 -13.80 -7.27 -16.04
CA THR A 26 -12.64 -7.39 -16.94
C THR A 26 -12.37 -8.84 -17.34
N ILE A 27 -12.22 -9.72 -16.34
CA ILE A 27 -11.94 -11.15 -16.56
C ILE A 27 -13.13 -11.81 -17.25
N GLY A 28 -14.36 -11.46 -16.87
CA GLY A 28 -15.58 -11.99 -17.47
C GLY A 28 -15.67 -11.68 -18.97
N ILE A 29 -15.47 -10.42 -19.37
CA ILE A 29 -15.53 -10.02 -20.78
C ILE A 29 -14.37 -10.63 -21.58
N PHE A 30 -13.16 -10.70 -21.03
CA PHE A 30 -12.05 -11.39 -21.68
C PHE A 30 -12.33 -12.89 -21.86
N GLY A 31 -12.86 -13.55 -20.83
CA GLY A 31 -13.23 -14.96 -20.88
C GLY A 31 -14.31 -15.24 -21.93
N ILE A 32 -15.35 -14.40 -21.99
CA ILE A 32 -16.42 -14.50 -23.00
C ILE A 32 -15.85 -14.28 -24.41
N THR A 33 -15.01 -13.26 -24.59
CA THR A 33 -14.40 -12.95 -25.89
C THR A 33 -13.51 -14.11 -26.35
N PHE A 34 -12.71 -14.67 -25.44
CA PHE A 34 -11.86 -15.83 -25.73
C PHE A 34 -12.69 -17.07 -26.09
N TYR A 35 -13.74 -17.35 -25.34
CA TYR A 35 -14.64 -18.48 -25.59
C TYR A 35 -15.35 -18.37 -26.94
N LEU A 36 -15.94 -17.20 -27.24
CA LEU A 36 -16.62 -16.96 -28.52
C LEU A 36 -15.66 -17.01 -29.72
N GLY A 37 -14.41 -16.56 -29.53
CA GLY A 37 -13.36 -16.66 -30.54
C GLY A 37 -12.93 -18.09 -30.81
N SER A 38 -12.81 -18.92 -29.77
CA SER A 38 -12.49 -20.36 -29.92
C SER A 38 -13.57 -21.11 -30.69
N GLN A 39 -14.83 -20.74 -30.51
CA GLN A 39 -15.98 -21.30 -31.23
C GLN A 39 -16.17 -20.70 -32.64
N LYS A 40 -15.27 -19.83 -33.10
CA LYS A 40 -15.32 -19.12 -34.40
C LYS A 40 -16.61 -18.29 -34.62
N PHE A 41 -17.34 -17.94 -33.57
CA PHE A 41 -18.51 -17.04 -33.66
C PHE A 41 -18.12 -15.59 -33.94
N ILE A 42 -16.91 -15.19 -33.53
CA ILE A 42 -16.35 -13.86 -33.80
C ILE A 42 -15.11 -13.97 -34.69
N PRO A 43 -14.93 -13.03 -35.64
CA PRO A 43 -13.70 -12.94 -36.41
C PRO A 43 -12.52 -12.57 -35.51
N THR A 44 -11.29 -12.81 -35.97
CA THR A 44 -10.06 -12.50 -35.22
C THR A 44 -9.93 -11.03 -34.84
N TRP A 45 -10.58 -10.12 -35.55
CA TRP A 45 -10.66 -8.70 -35.21
C TRP A 45 -11.59 -8.39 -34.02
N GLY A 46 -12.41 -9.35 -33.60
CA GLY A 46 -13.27 -9.24 -32.42
C GLY A 46 -12.50 -9.24 -31.09
N PHE A 47 -11.28 -9.79 -31.04
CA PHE A 47 -10.47 -9.82 -29.82
C PHE A 47 -10.03 -8.41 -29.36
N PRO A 48 -9.43 -7.56 -30.22
CA PRO A 48 -9.16 -6.17 -29.87
C PRO A 48 -10.42 -5.39 -29.46
N VAL A 49 -11.54 -5.61 -30.14
CA VAL A 49 -12.80 -4.92 -29.83
C VAL A 49 -13.33 -5.33 -28.46
N GLY A 50 -13.33 -6.64 -28.15
CA GLY A 50 -13.69 -7.14 -26.82
C GLY A 50 -12.76 -6.62 -25.73
N PHE A 51 -11.47 -6.45 -26.03
CA PHE A 51 -10.51 -5.88 -25.10
C PHE A 51 -10.83 -4.42 -24.75
N ILE A 52 -11.05 -3.59 -25.78
CA ILE A 52 -11.43 -2.18 -25.61
C ILE A 52 -12.77 -2.07 -24.87
N PHE A 53 -13.74 -2.92 -25.23
CA PHE A 53 -15.05 -2.94 -24.59
C PHE A 53 -14.95 -3.28 -23.09
N ALA A 54 -14.14 -4.28 -22.72
CA ALA A 54 -13.91 -4.64 -21.32
C ALA A 54 -13.32 -3.46 -20.53
N MET A 55 -12.36 -2.76 -21.12
CA MET A 55 -11.73 -1.60 -20.51
C MET A 55 -12.74 -0.47 -20.28
N VAL A 56 -13.58 -0.16 -21.27
CA VAL A 56 -14.59 0.90 -21.18
C VAL A 56 -15.67 0.58 -20.14
N VAL A 57 -16.23 -0.63 -20.16
CA VAL A 57 -17.30 -1.02 -19.21
C VAL A 57 -16.76 -1.04 -17.78
N SER A 58 -15.57 -1.59 -17.57
CA SER A 58 -14.91 -1.61 -16.27
C SER A 58 -14.63 -0.21 -15.74
N TRP A 59 -14.20 0.71 -16.62
CA TRP A 59 -13.99 2.11 -16.28
C TRP A 59 -15.28 2.84 -15.87
N LEU A 60 -16.37 2.64 -16.61
CA LEU A 60 -17.66 3.26 -16.32
C LEU A 60 -18.21 2.80 -14.96
N TRP A 61 -18.09 1.50 -14.67
CA TRP A 61 -18.47 0.95 -13.37
C TRP A 61 -17.67 1.61 -12.24
N TRP A 62 -16.34 1.66 -12.39
CA TRP A 62 -15.45 2.30 -11.42
C TRP A 62 -15.84 3.77 -11.19
N SER A 63 -16.03 4.53 -12.26
CA SER A 63 -16.34 5.96 -12.24
C SER A 63 -17.64 6.30 -11.52
N PHE A 64 -18.66 5.44 -11.61
CA PHE A 64 -19.91 5.64 -10.90
C PHE A 64 -19.84 5.16 -9.44
N MET A 65 -19.25 3.98 -9.21
CA MET A 65 -19.25 3.36 -7.88
C MET A 65 -18.31 4.06 -6.89
N ILE A 66 -17.24 4.70 -7.36
CA ILE A 66 -16.33 5.48 -6.51
C ILE A 66 -17.06 6.66 -5.84
N THR A 67 -17.92 7.38 -6.56
CA THR A 67 -18.73 8.48 -6.02
C THR A 67 -19.69 7.97 -4.95
N LYS A 68 -20.39 6.87 -5.22
CA LYS A 68 -21.32 6.25 -4.26
C LYS A 68 -20.63 5.77 -3.00
N TRP A 69 -19.49 5.09 -3.14
CA TRP A 69 -18.70 4.66 -2.00
C TRP A 69 -18.19 5.86 -1.19
N ARG A 70 -17.73 6.94 -1.84
CA ARG A 70 -17.23 8.15 -1.16
C ARG A 70 -18.31 8.79 -0.29
N ILE A 71 -19.51 8.98 -0.84
CA ILE A 71 -20.66 9.51 -0.09
C ILE A 71 -20.96 8.61 1.10
N TRP A 72 -21.09 7.30 0.87
CA TRP A 72 -21.37 6.35 1.94
C TRP A 72 -20.29 6.36 3.03
N ALA A 73 -19.02 6.41 2.65
CA ALA A 73 -17.91 6.38 3.58
C ALA A 73 -17.86 7.66 4.45
N PHE A 74 -18.06 8.84 3.84
CA PHE A 74 -18.10 10.11 4.59
C PHE A 74 -19.35 10.24 5.49
N GLU A 75 -20.44 9.56 5.15
CA GLU A 75 -21.61 9.48 6.03
C GLU A 75 -21.36 8.62 7.27
N ASN A 76 -20.69 7.48 7.11
CA ASN A 76 -20.64 6.43 8.14
C ASN A 76 -19.34 6.41 8.96
N VAL A 77 -18.26 7.02 8.46
CA VAL A 77 -16.96 7.08 9.14
C VAL A 77 -16.80 8.40 9.89
N ARG A 78 -16.30 8.30 11.12
CA ARG A 78 -15.98 9.46 11.96
C ARG A 78 -14.67 10.14 11.55
N ASN A 79 -13.58 9.38 11.46
CA ASN A 79 -12.23 9.89 11.15
C ASN A 79 -12.03 10.00 9.63
N ILE A 80 -12.50 11.10 9.05
CA ILE A 80 -12.52 11.29 7.60
C ILE A 80 -11.12 11.64 7.05
N HIS A 81 -10.27 12.29 7.83
CA HIS A 81 -8.89 12.58 7.41
C HIS A 81 -8.09 11.29 7.25
N GLU A 82 -8.13 10.42 8.26
CA GLU A 82 -7.54 9.08 8.19
C GLU A 82 -8.09 8.28 7.01
N LEU A 83 -9.41 8.27 6.80
CA LEU A 83 -10.05 7.58 5.69
C LEU A 83 -9.54 8.07 4.33
N LYS A 84 -9.51 9.39 4.10
CA LYS A 84 -9.04 9.97 2.84
C LYS A 84 -7.58 9.61 2.58
N LYS A 85 -6.73 9.74 3.60
CA LYS A 85 -5.30 9.40 3.53
C LYS A 85 -5.12 7.94 3.14
N ARG A 86 -5.80 7.03 3.84
CA ARG A 86 -5.70 5.58 3.59
C ARG A 86 -6.27 5.18 2.24
N ALA A 87 -7.36 5.79 1.80
CA ALA A 87 -7.94 5.50 0.49
C ALA A 87 -7.01 5.87 -0.68
N ILE A 88 -6.17 6.90 -0.52
CA ILE A 88 -5.13 7.26 -1.48
C ILE A 88 -3.96 6.26 -1.42
N GLN A 89 -3.49 5.92 -0.22
CA GLN A 89 -2.38 4.97 -0.03
C GLN A 89 -2.72 3.57 -0.58
N GLU A 90 -3.96 3.11 -0.39
CA GLU A 90 -4.45 1.81 -0.89
C GLU A 90 -4.87 1.87 -2.37
N LYS A 91 -4.60 2.97 -3.07
CA LYS A 91 -4.93 3.21 -4.49
C LYS A 91 -6.42 3.02 -4.81
N LEU A 92 -7.28 3.17 -3.81
CA LEU A 92 -8.73 3.10 -3.99
C LEU A 92 -9.26 4.38 -4.65
N ILE A 93 -8.72 5.53 -4.24
CA ILE A 93 -8.95 6.83 -4.87
C ILE A 93 -7.63 7.37 -5.39
N CYS A 94 -7.65 8.05 -6.54
CA CYS A 94 -6.51 8.86 -6.94
C CYS A 94 -6.43 10.15 -6.10
N SER A 95 -5.22 10.71 -5.97
CA SER A 95 -5.06 12.04 -5.38
C SER A 95 -5.88 13.08 -6.15
N ASP A 96 -6.33 14.13 -5.45
CA ASP A 96 -7.27 15.14 -5.98
C ASP A 96 -6.80 15.80 -7.29
N ASN A 97 -5.49 15.78 -7.57
CA ASN A 97 -4.88 16.36 -8.77
C ASN A 97 -4.76 15.40 -9.97
N SER A 98 -5.19 14.15 -9.85
CA SER A 98 -5.05 13.13 -10.91
C SER A 98 -6.17 13.20 -11.96
N ILE A 99 -5.85 12.85 -13.22
CA ILE A 99 -6.80 12.80 -14.35
C ILE A 99 -8.00 11.90 -14.03
N PHE A 100 -7.77 10.81 -13.30
CA PHE A 100 -8.79 9.86 -12.90
C PHE A 100 -9.86 10.47 -11.98
N GLY A 101 -9.51 11.45 -11.15
CA GLY A 101 -10.47 12.17 -10.32
C GLY A 101 -11.44 13.03 -11.14
N LYS A 102 -11.01 13.48 -12.34
CA LYS A 102 -11.83 14.27 -13.27
C LYS A 102 -12.81 13.42 -14.07
N THR A 103 -12.57 12.12 -14.17
CA THR A 103 -13.43 11.17 -14.91
C THR A 103 -14.49 10.52 -14.03
N GLU A 104 -14.65 10.96 -12.78
CA GLU A 104 -15.71 10.52 -11.89
C GLU A 104 -17.06 11.10 -12.34
N ILE A 105 -18.05 10.23 -12.55
CA ILE A 105 -19.41 10.65 -12.85
C ILE A 105 -20.06 11.07 -11.53
N ARG A 106 -20.38 12.35 -11.42
CA ARG A 106 -21.04 12.95 -10.25
C ARG A 106 -22.34 13.62 -10.68
N THR A 107 -23.44 13.28 -10.02
CA THR A 107 -24.70 14.01 -10.18
C THR A 107 -24.65 15.30 -9.37
N THR A 108 -25.46 16.30 -9.72
CA THR A 108 -25.59 17.55 -8.92
C THR A 108 -25.94 17.28 -7.46
N LYS A 109 -26.83 16.30 -7.21
CA LYS A 109 -27.17 15.82 -5.86
C LYS A 109 -25.96 15.25 -5.11
N ASP A 110 -25.08 14.54 -5.81
CA ASP A 110 -23.88 13.94 -5.22
C ASP A 110 -22.89 15.03 -4.78
N VAL A 111 -22.75 16.08 -5.60
CA VAL A 111 -21.89 17.24 -5.30
C VAL A 111 -22.39 17.99 -4.06
N GLU A 112 -23.70 18.28 -4.00
CA GLU A 112 -24.31 18.94 -2.84
C GLU A 112 -24.10 18.11 -1.56
N LYS A 113 -24.27 16.79 -1.66
CA LYS A 113 -24.07 15.87 -0.54
C LYS A 113 -22.60 15.80 -0.11
N LEU A 114 -21.65 15.83 -1.04
CA LEU A 114 -20.23 15.90 -0.71
C LEU A 114 -19.85 17.24 -0.07
N ASN A 115 -20.46 18.35 -0.51
CA ASN A 115 -20.25 19.67 0.08
C ASN A 115 -20.82 19.78 1.50
N THR A 116 -21.95 19.15 1.79
CA THR A 116 -22.47 19.10 3.17
C THR A 116 -21.58 18.24 4.07
N LEU A 117 -21.06 17.13 3.55
CA LEU A 117 -20.14 16.25 4.27
C LEU A 117 -18.73 16.84 4.43
N SER A 118 -18.33 17.80 3.59
CA SER A 118 -17.01 18.45 3.71
C SER A 118 -16.86 19.20 5.04
N ASN A 119 -17.96 19.67 5.63
CA ASN A 119 -17.95 20.29 6.96
C ASN A 119 -17.41 19.38 8.06
N LYS A 120 -17.47 18.05 7.88
CA LYS A 120 -16.88 17.10 8.84
C LYS A 120 -15.35 17.11 8.83
N PHE A 121 -14.70 17.58 7.76
CA PHE A 121 -13.25 17.80 7.77
C PHE A 121 -12.83 18.92 8.73
N ASN A 122 -13.75 19.76 9.19
CA ASN A 122 -13.44 20.75 10.23
C ASN A 122 -13.42 20.14 11.64
N GLN A 123 -13.86 18.89 11.80
CA GLN A 123 -13.84 18.19 13.08
C GLN A 123 -12.56 17.37 13.19
N GLU A 124 -11.91 17.42 14.35
CA GLU A 124 -10.73 16.62 14.63
C GLU A 124 -11.09 15.13 14.70
N ASP A 125 -10.16 14.28 14.24
CA ASP A 125 -10.29 12.84 14.29
C ASP A 125 -10.28 12.36 15.75
N VAL A 126 -11.20 11.45 16.09
CA VAL A 126 -11.31 10.88 17.44
C VAL A 126 -10.33 9.73 17.57
N PHE A 127 -9.41 9.86 18.54
CA PHE A 127 -8.48 8.79 18.87
C PHE A 127 -9.20 7.62 19.58
N GLN A 128 -9.08 6.42 19.02
CA GLN A 128 -9.53 5.18 19.65
C GLN A 128 -8.32 4.28 19.91
N ASP A 129 -8.10 3.92 21.17
CA ASP A 129 -6.97 3.09 21.59
C ASP A 129 -7.28 1.60 21.35
N ASP A 130 -6.34 0.92 20.70
CA ASP A 130 -6.39 -0.52 20.46
C ASP A 130 -5.56 -1.24 21.52
N LEU A 131 -6.20 -1.67 22.60
CA LEU A 131 -5.55 -2.31 23.75
C LEU A 131 -4.92 -3.67 23.43
N THR A 132 -5.17 -4.23 22.23
CA THR A 132 -4.53 -5.48 21.81
C THR A 132 -3.04 -5.28 21.47
N ILE A 133 -2.65 -4.05 21.14
CA ILE A 133 -1.29 -3.68 20.77
C ILE A 133 -0.51 -3.26 22.02
N SER A 134 0.63 -3.91 22.24
CA SER A 134 1.55 -3.65 23.36
C SER A 134 2.01 -2.19 23.43
N ASN A 135 2.54 -1.77 24.57
CA ASN A 135 3.10 -0.42 24.78
C ASN A 135 4.36 -0.17 23.94
N GLU A 136 4.99 -1.22 23.43
CA GLU A 136 6.14 -1.15 22.54
C GLU A 136 6.00 -2.16 21.40
N THR A 137 6.26 -1.70 20.18
CA THR A 137 6.32 -2.53 18.98
C THR A 137 7.71 -2.44 18.39
N ILE A 138 8.31 -3.61 18.17
CA ILE A 138 9.64 -3.76 17.59
C ILE A 138 9.52 -4.40 16.22
N ILE A 139 10.07 -3.74 15.20
CA ILE A 139 9.98 -4.12 13.80
C ILE A 139 11.36 -4.62 13.35
N TYR A 140 11.38 -5.77 12.68
CA TYR A 140 12.58 -6.47 12.24
C TYR A 140 12.53 -6.70 10.72
N TYR A 141 13.63 -7.19 10.14
CA TYR A 141 13.63 -7.70 8.78
C TYR A 141 12.63 -8.87 8.60
N ALA A 142 11.99 -8.92 7.44
CA ALA A 142 11.07 -9.98 7.06
C ALA A 142 11.82 -11.26 6.71
N LYS A 143 12.10 -12.10 7.71
CA LYS A 143 12.80 -13.38 7.51
C LYS A 143 12.21 -14.23 6.39
N GLY A 144 10.89 -14.37 6.33
CA GLY A 144 10.22 -15.17 5.31
C GLY A 144 10.48 -14.67 3.89
N LYS A 145 10.40 -13.36 3.65
CA LYS A 145 10.71 -12.76 2.34
C LYS A 145 12.18 -13.01 1.98
N ASN A 146 13.08 -12.73 2.91
CA ASN A 146 14.53 -12.86 2.69
C ASN A 146 14.93 -14.32 2.39
N PHE A 147 14.31 -15.31 3.04
CA PHE A 147 14.56 -16.73 2.74
C PHE A 147 14.08 -17.12 1.33
N VAL A 148 12.91 -16.66 0.92
CA VAL A 148 12.39 -16.94 -0.44
C VAL A 148 13.28 -16.29 -1.49
N GLU A 149 13.65 -15.03 -1.31
CA GLU A 149 14.55 -14.33 -2.24
C GLU A 149 15.94 -14.98 -2.27
N MET A 150 16.48 -15.37 -1.12
CA MET A 150 17.74 -16.12 -1.06
C MET A 150 17.65 -17.43 -1.86
N ALA A 151 16.56 -18.19 -1.73
CA ALA A 151 16.36 -19.41 -2.50
C ALA A 151 16.34 -19.16 -4.01
N ILE A 152 15.64 -18.11 -4.47
CA ILE A 152 15.61 -17.69 -5.88
C ILE A 152 17.03 -17.30 -6.35
N MET A 153 17.78 -16.56 -5.54
CA MET A 153 19.15 -16.15 -5.88
C MET A 153 20.13 -17.31 -5.91
N CYS A 154 19.96 -18.32 -5.06
CA CYS A 154 20.72 -19.57 -5.13
C CYS A 154 20.42 -20.36 -6.41
N ILE A 155 19.16 -20.41 -6.86
CA ILE A 155 18.78 -21.01 -8.15
C ILE A 155 19.42 -20.24 -9.31
N SER A 156 19.34 -18.91 -9.28
CA SER A 156 19.98 -18.02 -10.27
C SER A 156 21.50 -18.23 -10.33
N PHE A 157 22.15 -18.37 -9.17
CA PHE A 157 23.56 -18.71 -9.07
C PHE A 157 23.88 -20.07 -9.72
N GLY A 158 23.12 -21.12 -9.37
CA GLY A 158 23.28 -22.45 -9.95
C GLY A 158 23.07 -22.45 -11.47
N PHE A 159 22.11 -21.68 -11.96
CA PHE A 159 21.88 -21.48 -13.39
C PHE A 159 23.05 -20.76 -14.07
N GLY A 160 23.62 -19.74 -13.43
CA GLY A 160 24.83 -19.08 -13.90
C GLY A 160 26.01 -20.04 -14.04
N VAL A 161 26.24 -20.88 -13.03
CA VAL A 161 27.31 -21.90 -13.04
C VAL A 161 27.06 -22.95 -14.13
N TYR A 162 25.82 -23.38 -14.32
CA TYR A 162 25.44 -24.28 -15.40
C TYR A 162 25.79 -23.71 -16.79
N LEU A 163 25.45 -22.44 -17.04
CA LEU A 163 25.77 -21.77 -18.32
C LEU A 163 27.28 -21.64 -18.55
N LEU A 164 28.08 -21.48 -17.48
CA LEU A 164 29.54 -21.43 -17.58
C LEU A 164 30.14 -22.78 -17.95
N LEU A 165 29.64 -23.88 -17.38
CA LEU A 165 30.25 -25.20 -17.49
C LEU A 165 29.78 -25.99 -18.72
N ILE A 166 28.51 -25.83 -19.13
CA ILE A 166 27.89 -26.68 -20.17
C ILE A 166 27.68 -25.91 -21.47
N ASP A 167 27.13 -24.70 -21.41
CA ASP A 167 26.76 -23.92 -22.59
C ASP A 167 27.92 -23.05 -23.13
N HIS A 168 29.04 -22.98 -22.39
CA HIS A 168 30.20 -22.13 -22.67
C HIS A 168 29.87 -20.64 -22.88
N SER A 169 28.70 -20.21 -22.41
CA SER A 169 28.24 -18.82 -22.42
C SER A 169 28.88 -18.03 -21.27
N TYR A 170 30.20 -17.79 -21.38
CA TYR A 170 31.03 -17.27 -20.29
C TYR A 170 30.57 -15.90 -19.77
N THR A 171 30.13 -15.01 -20.65
CA THR A 171 29.70 -13.66 -20.27
C THR A 171 28.40 -13.69 -19.46
N VAL A 172 27.37 -14.35 -19.98
CA VAL A 172 26.05 -14.45 -19.34
C VAL A 172 26.15 -15.26 -18.05
N GLY A 173 26.83 -16.41 -18.08
CA GLY A 173 27.01 -17.25 -16.89
C GLY A 173 27.77 -16.54 -15.76
N SER A 174 28.78 -15.71 -16.10
CA SER A 174 29.51 -14.92 -15.09
C SER A 174 28.62 -13.86 -14.45
N ILE A 175 27.79 -13.16 -15.24
CA ILE A 175 26.87 -12.14 -14.73
C ILE A 175 25.87 -12.76 -13.74
N PHE A 176 25.21 -13.86 -14.14
CA PHE A 176 24.24 -14.54 -13.29
C PHE A 176 24.88 -15.10 -12.01
N SER A 177 26.09 -15.66 -12.11
CA SER A 177 26.82 -16.18 -10.94
C SER A 177 27.23 -15.08 -9.97
N ILE A 178 27.81 -13.97 -10.45
CA ILE A 178 28.25 -12.88 -9.57
C ILE A 178 27.03 -12.18 -8.94
N ALA A 179 26.02 -11.87 -9.74
CA ALA A 179 24.80 -11.20 -9.25
C ALA A 179 24.04 -12.09 -8.25
N GLY A 180 23.87 -13.38 -8.56
CA GLY A 180 23.21 -14.35 -7.69
C GLY A 180 23.94 -14.50 -6.35
N ALA A 181 25.28 -14.63 -6.37
CA ALA A 181 26.07 -14.74 -5.15
C ALA A 181 26.00 -13.47 -4.27
N PHE A 182 26.14 -12.29 -4.89
CA PHE A 182 26.07 -11.02 -4.17
C PHE A 182 24.71 -10.81 -3.51
N CYS A 183 23.62 -11.02 -4.26
CA CYS A 183 22.26 -10.86 -3.74
C CYS A 183 21.93 -11.91 -2.68
N ALA A 184 22.37 -13.17 -2.85
CA ALA A 184 22.20 -14.21 -1.84
C ALA A 184 22.91 -13.85 -0.52
N TYR A 185 24.13 -13.30 -0.60
CA TYR A 185 24.85 -12.84 0.58
C TYR A 185 24.15 -11.66 1.28
N LYS A 186 23.64 -10.67 0.52
CA LYS A 186 22.84 -9.57 1.07
C LYS A 186 21.63 -10.11 1.85
N ASN A 187 20.84 -10.99 1.23
CA ASN A 187 19.63 -11.55 1.84
C ASN A 187 19.95 -12.43 3.05
N TYR A 188 21.05 -13.18 3.00
CA TYR A 188 21.55 -13.94 4.15
C TYR A 188 21.90 -13.04 5.35
N LYS A 189 22.60 -11.93 5.08
CA LYS A 189 22.95 -10.94 6.11
C LYS A 189 21.70 -10.35 6.75
N GLU A 190 20.70 -9.98 5.97
CA GLU A 190 19.44 -9.43 6.48
C GLU A 190 18.59 -10.47 7.22
N ALA A 191 18.53 -11.71 6.74
CA ALA A 191 17.79 -12.80 7.41
C ALA A 191 18.39 -13.20 8.76
N THR A 192 19.72 -13.08 8.89
CA THR A 192 20.46 -13.40 10.12
C THR A 192 20.50 -12.23 11.10
N ASN A 193 20.18 -11.01 10.63
CA ASN A 193 20.16 -9.83 11.49
C ASN A 193 19.02 -9.92 12.53
N LYS A 194 19.39 -9.83 13.82
CA LYS A 194 18.46 -9.81 14.95
C LYS A 194 18.25 -8.41 15.53
N GLU A 195 18.92 -7.40 14.97
CA GLU A 195 18.81 -6.04 15.43
C GLU A 195 17.45 -5.44 15.05
N PRO A 196 16.82 -4.70 15.99
CA PRO A 196 15.58 -4.01 15.72
C PRO A 196 15.82 -2.89 14.71
N GLN A 197 14.99 -2.83 13.66
CA GLN A 197 15.09 -1.82 12.60
C GLN A 197 14.29 -0.56 12.95
N ILE A 198 13.13 -0.74 13.59
CA ILE A 198 12.30 0.34 14.10
C ILE A 198 11.74 -0.08 15.45
N ILE A 199 11.84 0.79 16.45
CA ILE A 199 11.19 0.63 17.75
C ILE A 199 10.23 1.81 17.91
N ILE A 200 8.96 1.51 18.16
CA ILE A 200 7.92 2.51 18.37
C ILE A 200 7.23 2.20 19.69
N ASN A 201 7.12 3.20 20.56
CA ASN A 201 6.42 3.07 21.82
C ASN A 201 5.64 4.36 22.15
N ASP A 202 5.03 4.38 23.33
CA ASP A 202 4.26 5.51 23.84
C ASP A 202 5.09 6.78 24.09
N LYS A 203 6.42 6.68 24.15
CA LYS A 203 7.34 7.80 24.35
C LYS A 203 7.89 8.37 23.05
N GLY A 204 8.12 7.54 22.03
CA GLY A 204 8.76 7.98 20.81
C GLY A 204 9.05 6.90 19.76
N ILE A 205 9.96 7.26 18.85
CA ILE A 205 10.42 6.40 17.75
C ILE A 205 11.96 6.32 17.79
N LYS A 206 12.50 5.12 17.57
CA LYS A 206 13.90 4.88 17.25
C LYS A 206 14.01 4.09 15.95
N THR A 207 14.99 4.40 15.11
CA THR A 207 15.30 3.64 13.90
C THR A 207 16.74 3.14 13.92
N ILE A 208 17.15 2.41 12.88
CA ILE A 208 18.55 1.98 12.70
C ILE A 208 19.49 3.16 12.40
N SER A 209 18.98 4.20 11.74
CA SER A 209 19.70 5.39 11.27
C SER A 209 19.65 6.54 12.27
N THR A 210 18.63 6.58 13.15
CA THR A 210 18.44 7.65 14.11
C THR A 210 18.31 7.13 15.54
N ASP A 211 18.83 7.92 16.47
CA ASP A 211 18.59 7.70 17.89
C ASP A 211 17.10 7.84 18.27
N PHE A 212 16.80 7.53 19.53
CA PHE A 212 15.45 7.60 20.07
C PHE A 212 15.01 9.06 20.25
N TYR A 213 13.94 9.44 19.56
CA TYR A 213 13.32 10.77 19.67
C TYR A 213 11.93 10.67 20.30
N ASN A 214 11.60 11.62 21.17
CA ASN A 214 10.28 11.69 21.79
C ASN A 214 9.24 12.20 20.79
N TRP A 215 7.96 11.84 21.01
CA TRP A 215 6.86 12.32 20.17
C TRP A 215 6.71 13.85 20.13
N ASP A 216 7.15 14.55 21.17
CA ASP A 216 7.14 16.03 21.22
C ASP A 216 8.13 16.67 20.24
N ASP A 217 9.19 15.94 19.89
CA ASP A 217 10.23 16.40 18.98
C ASP A 217 10.02 15.89 17.54
N ILE A 218 9.05 15.00 17.33
CA ILE A 218 8.73 14.37 16.05
C ILE A 218 7.54 15.05 15.38
N TYR A 219 7.71 15.37 14.09
CA TYR A 219 6.68 16.01 13.27
C TYR A 219 6.54 15.36 11.89
N ASN A 220 5.33 15.43 11.31
CA ASN A 220 4.95 14.88 10.00
C ASN A 220 5.39 13.42 9.79
N GLU A 221 5.17 12.58 10.80
CA GLU A 221 5.40 11.15 10.71
C GLU A 221 4.43 10.48 9.72
N GLU A 222 4.98 9.81 8.72
CA GLU A 222 4.19 9.08 7.74
C GLU A 222 4.97 7.96 7.07
N ALA A 223 4.33 6.81 6.91
CA ALA A 223 4.77 5.81 5.94
C ALA A 223 4.18 6.14 4.56
N ILE A 224 5.04 6.50 3.61
CA ILE A 224 4.71 6.95 2.26
C ILE A 224 5.14 5.92 1.20
N SER A 225 4.38 5.83 0.11
CA SER A 225 4.80 5.08 -1.09
C SER A 225 5.35 6.03 -2.14
N LYS A 226 6.54 5.76 -2.68
CA LYS A 226 7.11 6.49 -3.81
C LYS A 226 7.23 5.58 -5.02
N SER A 227 6.54 5.94 -6.10
CA SER A 227 6.65 5.25 -7.39
C SER A 227 7.78 5.87 -8.21
N SER A 228 8.73 5.04 -8.63
CA SER A 228 9.77 5.39 -9.59
C SER A 228 9.63 4.47 -10.82
N GLY A 229 9.00 4.98 -11.88
CA GLY A 229 8.67 4.19 -13.06
C GLY A 229 7.72 3.04 -12.74
N LYS A 230 8.17 1.80 -12.95
CA LYS A 230 7.39 0.57 -12.68
C LYS A 230 7.51 0.05 -11.24
N HIS A 231 8.44 0.60 -10.44
CA HIS A 231 8.67 0.15 -9.07
C HIS A 231 8.05 1.11 -8.06
N THR A 232 7.42 0.57 -7.03
CA THR A 232 6.93 1.32 -5.88
C THR A 232 7.72 0.87 -4.66
N SER A 233 8.41 1.80 -4.03
CA SER A 233 9.12 1.58 -2.76
C SER A 233 8.42 2.33 -1.64
N TYR A 234 8.44 1.74 -0.45
CA TYR A 234 7.79 2.25 0.74
C TYR A 234 8.84 2.83 1.70
N TYR A 235 8.54 4.00 2.26
CA TYR A 235 9.43 4.71 3.16
C TYR A 235 8.70 5.16 4.42
N LEU A 236 9.33 5.03 5.58
CA LEU A 236 8.97 5.80 6.77
C LEU A 236 9.68 7.15 6.70
N SER A 237 8.92 8.23 6.82
CA SER A 237 9.43 9.60 6.80
C SER A 237 8.94 10.35 8.02
N TYR A 238 9.83 11.08 8.70
CA TYR A 238 9.48 12.00 9.79
C TYR A 238 10.57 13.05 9.98
N TYR A 239 10.23 14.17 10.62
CA TYR A 239 11.19 15.19 11.04
C TYR A 239 11.52 15.03 12.52
N HIS A 240 12.77 15.31 12.86
CA HIS A 240 13.32 15.31 14.22
C HIS A 240 14.28 16.51 14.36
N PRO A 241 14.75 16.86 15.58
CA PRO A 241 15.60 18.04 15.79
C PRO A 241 16.86 18.08 14.92
N ASP A 242 17.49 16.92 14.68
CA ASP A 242 18.71 16.81 13.88
C ASP A 242 18.46 16.68 12.36
N GLY A 243 17.20 16.73 11.90
CA GLY A 243 16.88 16.74 10.48
C GLY A 243 15.61 15.97 10.10
N ALA A 244 15.69 15.28 8.97
CA ALA A 244 14.59 14.46 8.45
C ALA A 244 15.08 13.04 8.22
N GLU A 245 14.34 12.08 8.74
CA GLU A 245 14.61 10.67 8.54
C GLU A 245 13.78 10.14 7.37
N ARG A 246 14.41 9.29 6.55
CA ARG A 246 13.74 8.60 5.45
C ARG A 246 14.25 7.16 5.34
N LEU A 247 13.56 6.26 6.01
CA LEU A 247 13.92 4.85 6.09
C LEU A 247 13.12 4.02 5.08
N LEU A 248 13.81 3.20 4.27
CA LEU A 248 13.16 2.22 3.39
C LEU A 248 12.58 1.07 4.22
N ILE A 249 11.33 0.66 3.97
CA ILE A 249 10.64 -0.38 4.78
C ILE A 249 10.29 -1.66 3.99
N ASP A 250 10.68 -1.75 2.73
CA ASP A 250 10.30 -2.86 1.81
C ASP A 250 10.69 -4.25 2.37
N ASP A 251 11.86 -4.31 3.02
CA ASP A 251 12.49 -5.52 3.53
C ASP A 251 12.04 -5.88 4.97
N TYR A 252 11.16 -5.08 5.58
CA TYR A 252 10.73 -5.27 6.96
C TYR A 252 9.50 -6.18 7.08
N ASN A 253 9.31 -6.72 8.29
CA ASN A 253 8.19 -7.59 8.65
C ASN A 253 6.86 -6.83 8.85
N THR A 254 6.85 -5.52 8.61
CA THR A 254 5.67 -4.67 8.63
C THR A 254 5.32 -4.20 7.22
N ASP A 255 4.06 -3.86 7.00
CA ASP A 255 3.61 -3.19 5.79
C ASP A 255 3.29 -1.70 6.07
N ILE A 256 3.17 -0.90 5.01
CA ILE A 256 2.88 0.53 5.09
C ILE A 256 1.59 0.86 5.87
N ARG A 257 0.55 0.02 5.76
CA ARG A 257 -0.75 0.23 6.42
C ARG A 257 -0.62 -0.06 7.92
N SER A 258 -0.02 -1.18 8.26
CA SER A 258 0.26 -1.59 9.63
C SER A 258 1.16 -0.57 10.33
N LEU A 259 2.21 -0.10 9.66
CA LEU A 259 3.10 0.93 10.21
C LEU A 259 2.37 2.27 10.44
N ASN A 260 1.56 2.74 9.48
CA ASN A 260 0.77 3.95 9.69
C ASN A 260 -0.23 3.81 10.84
N LYS A 261 -0.86 2.65 11.00
CA LYS A 261 -1.74 2.37 12.14
C LYS A 261 -0.99 2.44 13.47
N LEU A 262 0.23 1.89 13.54
CA LEU A 262 1.09 1.98 14.72
C LEU A 262 1.48 3.43 15.03
N LEU A 263 1.87 4.22 14.02
CA LEU A 263 2.22 5.63 14.21
C LEU A 263 1.05 6.43 14.80
N ILE A 264 -0.15 6.28 14.23
CA ILE A 264 -1.37 6.94 14.73
C ILE A 264 -1.67 6.49 16.16
N LEU A 265 -1.56 5.18 16.44
CA LEU A 265 -1.84 4.62 17.75
C LEU A 265 -0.91 5.19 18.83
N TYR A 266 0.40 5.10 18.61
CA TYR A 266 1.39 5.54 19.59
C TYR A 266 1.40 7.06 19.76
N ARG A 267 1.19 7.83 18.69
CA ARG A 267 1.02 9.28 18.80
C ARG A 267 -0.20 9.64 19.65
N GLY A 268 -1.31 8.94 19.46
CA GLY A 268 -2.52 9.14 20.27
C GLY A 268 -2.32 8.77 21.73
N ARG A 269 -1.62 7.66 22.02
CA ARG A 269 -1.23 7.27 23.38
C ARG A 269 -0.35 8.31 24.05
N SER A 270 0.67 8.82 23.36
CA SER A 270 1.56 9.87 23.86
C SER A 270 0.77 11.13 24.27
N LYS A 271 -0.13 11.61 23.40
CA LYS A 271 -0.98 12.79 23.70
C LYS A 271 -1.86 12.57 24.93
N LYS A 272 -2.43 11.37 25.09
CA LYS A 272 -3.27 11.03 26.25
C LYS A 272 -2.46 10.98 27.54
N THR A 273 -1.24 10.42 27.49
CA THR A 273 -0.33 10.38 28.64
C THR A 273 0.09 11.78 29.09
N ILE A 274 0.36 12.68 28.15
CA ILE A 274 0.68 14.10 28.44
C ILE A 274 -0.52 14.82 29.07
N SER A 275 -1.75 14.58 28.58
CA SER A 275 -2.97 15.20 29.12
C SER A 275 -3.33 14.75 30.55
N ASN A 276 -2.84 13.59 30.99
CA ASN A 276 -3.12 13.04 32.32
C ASN A 276 -2.03 13.40 33.36
N ARG A 277 -1.03 14.18 32.97
CA ARG A 277 0.12 14.55 33.81
C ARG A 277 0.06 16.02 34.18
#